data_AF-A0A094B916-F1
#
_entry.id   AF-A0A094B916-F1
#
_cell.length_a   1.000
_cell.length_b   1.000
_cell.length_c   1.000
_cell.angle_alpha   90.00
_cell.angle_beta   90.00
_cell.angle_gamma   90.00
#
_symmetry.space_group_name_H-M   'P 1'
#
loop_
_entity.id
_entity.type
_entity.pdbx_description
1 polymer ?
#
loop_
_entity_poly.entity_id
_entity_poly.type
_entity_poly.pdbx_seq_one_letter_code
_entity_poly.pdbx_strand_id
1 'polypeptide(L)'
;MVQEDPQDLERPKTPTQFNIFDRVFVNSSPPNKTTLQAANELLNSTIQARTDITTPVRQYIKKLTAGTERLQAQSIIHQHDANNLRSIIKKRTTRTKGKRVVLKGHFHISTQELCDAVVEAEKATKKQAGKRAKTKGKAISYDAESEEDIEEEAQDQTESDCESCIIVDIS
;
A
#
# COMPACT_ATOMS: atom_id res chain seq x y z
N MET A 1 5.88 62.84 15.31
CA MET A 1 6.08 61.54 14.63
C MET A 1 5.28 60.50 15.38
N VAL A 2 4.07 60.18 14.91
CA VAL A 2 3.49 58.83 15.07
C VAL A 2 2.74 58.60 13.76
N GLN A 3 3.20 57.58 13.03
CA GLN A 3 2.72 57.16 11.72
C GLN A 3 1.29 56.64 11.79
N GLU A 4 0.58 56.81 10.67
CA GLU A 4 -0.67 56.14 10.37
C GLU A 4 -0.52 54.62 10.35
N ASP A 5 -1.51 53.94 10.91
CA ASP A 5 -1.89 52.57 10.53
C ASP A 5 -3.33 52.62 10.02
N PRO A 6 -3.60 52.42 8.72
CA PRO A 6 -4.95 52.13 8.28
C PRO A 6 -5.26 50.68 8.68
N GLN A 7 -6.08 50.54 9.70
CA GLN A 7 -6.74 49.29 10.06
C GLN A 7 -7.39 48.70 8.81
N ASP A 8 -6.83 47.60 8.33
CA ASP A 8 -7.31 46.81 7.21
C ASP A 8 -8.69 46.26 7.59
N LEU A 9 -9.73 46.99 7.20
CA LEU A 9 -11.12 46.58 7.36
C LEU A 9 -11.35 45.37 6.44
N GLU A 10 -11.13 44.17 7.00
CA GLU A 10 -11.62 42.89 6.49
C GLU A 10 -13.13 43.00 6.24
N ARG A 11 -13.49 43.38 5.00
CA ARG A 11 -14.87 43.29 4.53
C ARG A 11 -15.27 41.81 4.54
N PRO A 12 -16.44 41.45 5.09
CA PRO A 12 -16.95 40.10 4.94
C PRO A 12 -17.17 39.83 3.45
N LYS A 13 -16.28 39.03 2.85
CA LYS A 13 -16.40 38.60 1.46
C LYS A 13 -17.60 37.67 1.40
N THR A 14 -18.72 38.16 0.88
CA THR A 14 -19.82 37.31 0.41
C THR A 14 -19.21 36.23 -0.48
N PRO A 15 -19.52 34.95 -0.26
CA PRO A 15 -18.93 33.87 -1.03
C PRO A 15 -19.41 33.99 -2.48
N THR A 16 -18.60 34.69 -3.27
CA THR A 16 -18.84 34.88 -4.70
C THR A 16 -18.48 33.57 -5.39
N GLN A 17 -19.20 33.20 -6.44
CA GLN A 17 -19.02 31.94 -7.19
C GLN A 17 -17.54 31.64 -7.56
N PHE A 18 -16.74 32.69 -7.79
CA PHE A 18 -15.31 32.61 -8.11
C PHE A 18 -14.38 32.27 -6.94
N ASN A 19 -14.86 32.35 -5.69
CA ASN A 19 -14.07 31.99 -4.50
C ASN A 19 -13.65 30.51 -4.50
N ILE A 20 -14.30 29.68 -5.33
CA ILE A 20 -13.87 28.29 -5.53
C ILE A 20 -12.45 28.19 -6.07
N PHE A 21 -12.01 29.12 -6.92
CA PHE A 21 -10.65 29.10 -7.49
C PHE A 21 -9.58 29.32 -6.42
N ASP A 22 -9.86 30.20 -5.45
CA ASP A 22 -8.97 30.44 -4.32
C ASP A 22 -8.91 29.25 -3.36
N ARG A 23 -9.99 28.45 -3.28
CA ARG A 23 -10.08 27.33 -2.33
C ARG A 23 -9.45 26.03 -2.82
N VAL A 24 -9.36 25.82 -4.12
CA VAL A 24 -8.96 24.52 -4.72
C VAL A 24 -7.56 24.08 -4.27
N PHE A 25 -6.63 25.02 -4.06
CA PHE A 25 -5.23 24.72 -3.76
C PHE A 25 -4.77 25.09 -2.35
N VAL A 26 -5.61 25.76 -1.55
CA VAL A 26 -5.20 26.29 -0.23
C VAL A 26 -5.26 25.25 0.87
N ASN A 27 -6.19 24.28 0.79
CA ASN A 27 -6.52 23.44 1.95
C ASN A 27 -6.00 21.99 1.86
N SER A 28 -5.50 21.53 0.72
CA SER A 28 -4.98 20.16 0.61
C SER A 28 -4.05 19.97 -0.58
N SER A 29 -2.97 19.20 -0.36
CA SER A 29 -2.16 18.63 -1.42
C SER A 29 -2.16 17.10 -1.26
N PRO A 30 -2.77 16.34 -2.19
CA PRO A 30 -3.40 16.76 -3.44
C PRO A 30 -4.70 17.60 -3.24
N PRO A 31 -5.08 18.45 -4.20
CA PRO A 31 -6.34 19.19 -4.16
C PRO A 31 -7.52 18.21 -4.08
N ASN A 32 -8.54 18.56 -3.29
CA ASN A 32 -9.72 17.72 -3.16
C ASN A 32 -10.41 17.55 -4.52
N LYS A 33 -10.72 16.30 -4.89
CA LYS A 33 -11.33 15.93 -6.17
C LYS A 33 -12.62 16.68 -6.45
N THR A 34 -13.51 16.79 -5.47
CA THR A 34 -14.82 17.41 -5.68
C THR A 34 -14.69 18.91 -5.93
N THR A 35 -13.80 19.57 -5.18
CA THR A 35 -13.56 21.01 -5.34
C THR A 35 -12.84 21.32 -6.63
N LEU A 36 -11.88 20.46 -7.05
CA LEU A 36 -11.16 20.61 -8.31
C LEU A 36 -12.09 20.43 -9.51
N GLN A 37 -12.94 19.40 -9.50
CA GLN A 37 -13.91 19.16 -10.57
C GLN A 37 -14.91 20.32 -10.68
N ALA A 38 -15.49 20.77 -9.57
CA ALA A 38 -16.41 21.91 -9.56
C ALA A 38 -15.74 23.20 -10.06
N ALA A 39 -14.47 23.42 -9.75
CA ALA A 39 -13.72 24.55 -10.28
C ALA A 39 -13.49 24.44 -11.80
N ASN A 40 -13.11 23.27 -12.30
CA ASN A 40 -12.91 23.02 -13.73
C ASN A 40 -14.22 23.21 -14.52
N GLU A 41 -15.34 22.72 -14.00
CA GLU A 41 -16.67 22.89 -14.59
C GLU A 41 -17.07 24.38 -14.65
N LEU A 42 -16.84 25.13 -13.56
CA LEU A 42 -17.10 26.57 -13.52
C LEU A 42 -16.23 27.33 -14.51
N LEU A 43 -14.94 26.99 -14.59
CA LEU A 43 -13.99 27.59 -15.53
C LEU A 43 -14.42 27.36 -16.98
N ASN A 44 -14.74 26.10 -17.32
CA ASN A 44 -15.19 25.73 -18.66
C ASN A 44 -16.52 26.39 -19.03
N SER A 45 -17.43 26.59 -18.08
CA SER A 45 -18.72 27.27 -18.30
C SER A 45 -18.52 28.77 -18.53
N THR A 46 -17.69 29.41 -17.68
CA THR A 46 -17.36 30.84 -17.79
C THR A 46 -16.69 31.15 -19.13
N ILE A 47 -15.77 30.30 -19.54
CA ILE A 47 -15.05 30.44 -20.82
C ILE A 47 -15.97 30.17 -22.02
N GLN A 48 -17.01 29.36 -21.89
CA GLN A 48 -17.98 29.14 -22.98
C GLN A 48 -18.93 30.32 -23.17
N ALA A 49 -19.32 30.99 -22.10
CA ALA A 49 -20.19 32.17 -22.16
C ALA A 49 -19.49 33.41 -22.77
N ARG A 50 -18.15 33.44 -22.74
CA ARG A 50 -17.31 34.55 -23.18
C ARG A 50 -17.02 34.53 -24.68
N THR A 51 -17.34 35.59 -25.41
CA THR A 51 -17.07 35.71 -26.86
C THR A 51 -15.72 36.37 -27.19
N ASP A 52 -15.07 36.98 -26.20
CA ASP A 52 -13.79 37.71 -26.30
C ASP A 52 -12.55 36.79 -26.38
N ILE A 53 -12.67 35.53 -25.95
CA ILE A 53 -11.58 34.56 -26.00
C ILE A 53 -11.52 33.90 -27.38
N THR A 54 -10.33 33.73 -27.95
CA THR A 54 -10.16 33.04 -29.24
C THR A 54 -10.43 31.53 -29.10
N THR A 55 -11.03 30.93 -30.15
CA THR A 55 -11.34 29.49 -30.21
C THR A 55 -10.17 28.56 -29.85
N PRO A 56 -8.93 28.74 -30.36
CA PRO A 56 -7.83 27.85 -30.01
C PRO A 56 -7.48 27.88 -28.51
N VAL A 57 -7.50 29.06 -27.89
CA VAL A 57 -7.27 29.22 -26.45
C VAL A 57 -8.35 28.50 -25.66
N ARG A 58 -9.61 28.61 -26.09
CA ARG A 58 -10.76 27.92 -25.49
C ARG A 58 -10.59 26.40 -25.49
N GLN A 59 -10.18 25.84 -26.63
CA GLN A 59 -9.94 24.41 -26.78
C GLN A 59 -8.77 23.94 -25.93
N TYR A 60 -7.70 24.74 -25.85
CA TYR A 60 -6.55 24.42 -25.02
C TYR A 60 -6.92 24.36 -23.53
N ILE A 61 -7.68 25.32 -23.02
CA ILE A 61 -8.13 25.31 -21.61
C ILE A 61 -9.02 24.10 -21.32
N LYS A 62 -9.90 23.71 -22.25
CA LYS A 62 -10.67 22.46 -22.13
C LYS A 62 -9.78 21.22 -22.07
N LYS A 63 -8.72 21.16 -22.88
CA LYS A 63 -7.73 20.06 -22.84
C LYS A 63 -6.96 20.04 -21.53
N LEU A 64 -6.60 21.21 -20.98
CA LEU A 64 -5.92 21.32 -19.69
C LEU A 64 -6.79 20.82 -18.52
N THR A 65 -8.05 21.25 -18.47
CA THR A 65 -8.99 20.80 -17.42
C THR A 65 -9.20 19.28 -17.47
N ALA A 66 -9.45 18.72 -18.66
CA ALA A 66 -9.56 17.27 -18.86
C ALA A 66 -8.27 16.51 -18.52
N GLY A 67 -7.10 17.07 -18.88
CA GLY A 67 -5.80 16.49 -18.55
C GLY A 67 -5.55 16.45 -17.04
N THR A 68 -5.97 17.49 -16.32
CA THR A 68 -5.83 17.59 -14.86
C THR A 68 -6.69 16.53 -14.16
N GLU A 69 -7.93 16.33 -14.60
CA GLU A 69 -8.81 15.28 -14.06
C GLU A 69 -8.26 13.88 -14.33
N ARG A 70 -7.72 13.63 -15.53
CA ARG A 70 -7.06 12.37 -15.87
C ARG A 70 -5.86 12.10 -14.97
N LEU A 71 -4.99 13.09 -14.79
CA LEU A 71 -3.81 12.99 -13.91
C LEU A 71 -4.24 12.71 -12.46
N GLN A 72 -5.29 13.38 -11.98
CA GLN A 72 -5.81 13.13 -10.64
C GLN A 72 -6.35 11.71 -10.49
N ALA A 73 -7.09 11.20 -11.48
CA ALA A 73 -7.57 9.82 -11.46
C ALA A 73 -6.42 8.82 -11.42
N GLN A 74 -5.38 9.02 -12.25
CA GLN A 74 -4.17 8.20 -12.22
C GLN A 74 -3.46 8.27 -10.87
N SER A 75 -3.34 9.46 -10.28
CA SER A 75 -2.74 9.65 -8.96
C SER A 75 -3.49 8.86 -7.88
N ILE A 76 -4.82 8.84 -7.91
CA ILE A 76 -5.63 8.08 -6.93
C ILE A 76 -5.38 6.58 -7.07
N ILE A 77 -5.34 6.07 -8.29
CA ILE A 77 -5.08 4.64 -8.57
C ILE A 77 -3.68 4.27 -8.07
N HIS A 78 -2.65 5.04 -8.43
CA HIS A 78 -1.29 4.77 -7.99
C HIS A 78 -1.14 4.85 -6.47
N GLN A 79 -1.81 5.80 -5.82
CA GLN A 79 -1.80 5.89 -4.36
C GLN A 79 -2.46 4.67 -3.71
N HIS A 80 -3.58 4.20 -4.28
CA HIS A 80 -4.24 2.98 -3.83
C HIS A 80 -3.35 1.75 -3.98
N ASP A 81 -2.72 1.57 -5.14
CA ASP A 81 -1.84 0.44 -5.41
C ASP A 81 -0.61 0.45 -4.51
N ALA A 82 0.00 1.62 -4.32
CA ALA A 82 1.11 1.79 -3.39
C ALA A 82 0.71 1.42 -1.96
N ASN A 83 -0.47 1.85 -1.51
CA ASN A 83 -0.98 1.51 -0.18
C ASN A 83 -1.28 0.01 -0.05
N ASN A 84 -1.82 -0.63 -1.09
CA ASN A 84 -2.05 -2.07 -1.12
C ASN A 84 -0.73 -2.84 -1.03
N LEU A 85 0.26 -2.52 -1.87
CA LEU A 85 1.59 -3.13 -1.84
C LEU A 85 2.27 -2.94 -0.48
N ARG A 86 2.23 -1.73 0.08
CA ARG A 86 2.75 -1.45 1.44
C ARG A 86 2.06 -2.31 2.50
N SER A 87 0.75 -2.50 2.41
CA SER A 87 -0.02 -3.37 3.32
C SER A 87 0.42 -4.84 3.22
N ILE A 88 0.60 -5.35 2.01
CA ILE A 88 1.10 -6.72 1.76
C ILE A 88 2.52 -6.89 2.30
N ILE A 89 3.42 -5.96 1.99
CA ILE A 89 4.81 -5.99 2.47
C ILE A 89 4.83 -5.94 4.00
N LYS A 90 4.08 -5.02 4.63
CA LYS A 90 3.98 -4.92 6.09
C LYS A 90 3.55 -6.26 6.70
N LYS A 91 2.49 -6.89 6.17
CA LYS A 91 2.03 -8.23 6.62
C LYS A 91 3.10 -9.31 6.48
N ARG A 92 3.89 -9.30 5.39
CA ARG A 92 4.99 -10.27 5.17
C ARG A 92 6.19 -10.02 6.07
N THR A 93 6.56 -8.76 6.28
CA THR A 93 7.70 -8.34 7.13
C THR A 93 7.40 -8.58 8.60
N THR A 94 6.17 -8.31 9.05
CA THR A 94 5.69 -8.68 10.39
C THR A 94 5.24 -10.13 10.41
N ARG A 95 6.09 -11.07 9.98
CA ARG A 95 5.83 -12.49 10.19
C ARG A 95 5.69 -12.69 11.70
N THR A 96 4.50 -13.00 12.20
CA THR A 96 4.22 -13.15 13.65
C THR A 96 4.34 -14.59 14.12
N LYS A 97 4.62 -15.53 13.20
CA LYS A 97 4.68 -16.97 13.48
C LYS A 97 5.81 -17.64 12.71
N GLY A 98 6.29 -18.76 13.26
CA GLY A 98 7.27 -19.66 12.64
C GLY A 98 8.73 -19.37 13.02
N LYS A 99 9.64 -20.20 12.50
CA LYS A 99 11.08 -20.25 12.82
C LYS A 99 11.75 -18.87 12.84
N ARG A 100 11.48 -18.02 11.83
CA ARG A 100 12.07 -16.69 11.68
C ARG A 100 11.71 -15.71 12.82
N VAL A 101 10.60 -15.91 13.52
CA VAL A 101 10.22 -15.05 14.66
C VAL A 101 10.99 -15.43 15.91
N VAL A 102 11.14 -16.74 16.14
CA VAL A 102 11.88 -17.28 17.28
C VAL A 102 13.35 -16.87 17.20
N LEU A 103 13.92 -16.89 16.00
CA LEU A 103 15.32 -16.52 15.76
C LEU A 103 15.57 -15.01 15.62
N LYS A 104 14.52 -14.18 15.54
CA LYS A 104 14.70 -12.72 15.40
C LYS A 104 14.90 -12.10 16.78
N GLY A 105 16.04 -11.45 16.98
CA GLY A 105 16.36 -10.73 18.23
C GLY A 105 16.90 -11.60 19.37
N HIS A 106 17.11 -12.90 19.12
CA HIS A 106 17.79 -13.81 20.04
C HIS A 106 19.21 -14.08 19.52
N PHE A 107 20.21 -13.80 20.35
CA PHE A 107 21.59 -14.19 20.08
C PHE A 107 21.81 -15.58 20.68
N HIS A 108 21.87 -16.59 19.83
CA HIS A 108 22.21 -17.95 20.24
C HIS A 108 23.72 -18.11 20.18
N ILE A 109 24.34 -18.39 21.31
CA ILE A 109 25.79 -18.54 21.44
C ILE A 109 26.22 -19.95 21.00
N SER A 110 25.30 -20.92 21.05
CA SER A 110 25.51 -22.32 20.66
C SER A 110 24.58 -22.78 19.54
N THR A 111 25.09 -23.63 18.65
CA THR A 111 24.33 -24.26 17.55
C THR A 111 23.22 -25.18 18.04
N GLN A 112 23.39 -25.83 19.20
CA GLN A 112 22.40 -26.73 19.78
C GLN A 112 21.13 -25.97 20.22
N GLU A 113 21.29 -24.82 20.87
CA GLU A 113 20.17 -23.96 21.31
C GLU A 113 19.33 -23.47 20.12
N LEU A 114 19.97 -23.24 18.97
CA LEU A 114 19.30 -22.83 17.74
C LEU A 114 18.50 -23.97 17.12
N CYS A 115 19.05 -25.19 17.10
CA CYS A 115 18.37 -26.38 16.61
C CYS A 115 17.11 -26.69 17.43
N ASP A 116 17.21 -26.65 18.76
CA ASP A 116 16.07 -26.94 19.64
C ASP A 116 14.94 -25.91 19.47
N ALA A 117 15.30 -24.62 19.37
CA ALA A 117 14.33 -23.54 19.10
C ALA A 117 13.63 -23.70 17.74
N VAL A 118 14.34 -24.16 16.72
CA VAL A 118 13.79 -24.43 15.38
C VAL A 118 12.83 -25.63 15.38
N VAL A 119 13.19 -26.70 16.08
CA VAL A 119 12.38 -27.92 16.20
C VAL A 119 11.07 -27.65 16.94
N GLU A 120 11.12 -26.92 18.06
CA GLU A 120 9.91 -26.55 18.81
C GLU A 120 9.00 -25.61 18.01
N ALA A 121 9.57 -24.65 17.29
CA ALA A 121 8.81 -23.79 16.38
C ALA A 121 8.12 -24.62 15.27
N GLU A 122 8.78 -25.63 14.72
CA GLU A 122 8.22 -26.49 13.68
C GLU A 122 7.04 -27.33 14.19
N LYS A 123 7.21 -27.97 15.36
CA LYS A 123 6.13 -28.74 16.00
C LYS A 123 4.91 -27.86 16.27
N ALA A 124 5.12 -26.63 16.77
CA ALA A 124 4.03 -25.68 17.01
C ALA A 124 3.29 -25.29 15.72
N THR A 125 4.02 -25.14 14.60
CA THR A 125 3.44 -24.75 13.31
C THR A 125 2.67 -25.92 12.67
N LYS A 126 3.21 -27.14 12.69
CA LYS A 126 2.54 -28.37 12.20
C LYS A 126 1.24 -28.67 12.96
N LYS A 127 1.23 -28.53 14.29
CA LYS A 127 0.01 -28.72 15.12
C LYS A 127 -1.11 -27.72 14.78
N GLN A 128 -0.78 -26.48 14.41
CA GLN A 128 -1.79 -25.47 14.00
C GLN A 128 -2.33 -25.72 12.58
N ALA A 129 -1.52 -26.23 11.66
CA ALA A 129 -1.96 -26.58 10.31
C ALA A 129 -2.98 -27.72 10.32
N GLY A 130 -2.74 -28.79 11.09
CA GLY A 130 -3.68 -29.91 11.22
C GLY A 130 -5.04 -29.52 11.82
N LYS A 131 -5.07 -28.56 12.76
CA LYS A 131 -6.33 -28.02 13.31
C LYS A 131 -7.15 -27.27 12.27
N ARG A 132 -6.50 -26.48 11.41
CA ARG A 132 -7.18 -25.73 10.33
C ARG A 132 -7.71 -26.64 9.21
N ALA A 133 -7.03 -27.76 8.92
CA ALA A 133 -7.51 -28.75 7.96
C ALA A 133 -8.81 -29.41 8.43
N LYS A 134 -8.92 -29.74 9.73
CA LYS A 134 -10.15 -30.33 10.30
C LYS A 134 -11.36 -29.40 10.28
N THR A 135 -11.17 -28.07 10.32
CA THR A 135 -12.29 -27.11 10.30
C THR A 135 -12.82 -26.84 8.88
N LYS A 136 -12.02 -27.08 7.84
CA LYS A 136 -12.44 -26.87 6.43
C LYS A 136 -13.24 -28.04 5.83
N GLY A 137 -13.35 -29.18 6.52
CA GLY A 137 -14.01 -30.39 6.02
C GLY A 137 -15.54 -30.46 6.19
N LYS A 138 -16.23 -29.34 6.48
CA LYS A 138 -17.70 -29.36 6.63
C LYS A 138 -18.38 -28.27 5.80
N ALA A 139 -18.12 -28.27 4.50
CA ALA A 139 -19.00 -27.64 3.53
C ALA A 139 -18.78 -28.26 2.14
N ILE A 140 -19.84 -28.95 1.68
CA ILE A 140 -20.21 -29.25 0.29
C ILE A 140 -19.62 -30.54 -0.29
N SER A 141 -20.47 -31.58 -0.28
CA SER A 141 -20.42 -32.77 -1.12
C SER A 141 -20.86 -32.40 -2.54
N TYR A 142 -20.08 -32.72 -3.57
CA TYR A 142 -20.52 -33.35 -4.83
C TYR A 142 -19.29 -34.04 -5.45
N ASP A 143 -19.48 -35.34 -5.71
CA ASP A 143 -18.80 -36.22 -6.68
C ASP A 143 -17.52 -35.71 -7.38
N ALA A 144 -16.40 -36.39 -7.10
CA ALA A 144 -15.35 -36.63 -8.08
C ALA A 144 -14.58 -37.88 -7.64
N GLU A 145 -14.44 -38.77 -8.61
CA GLU A 145 -14.02 -40.16 -8.51
C GLU A 145 -12.58 -40.32 -7.97
N SER A 146 -12.37 -41.49 -7.38
CA SER A 146 -11.10 -41.99 -6.86
C SER A 146 -10.02 -42.06 -7.92
N GLU A 147 -8.81 -41.61 -7.59
CA GLU A 147 -7.59 -42.30 -8.02
C GLU A 147 -6.62 -42.41 -6.85
N GLU A 148 -5.83 -43.47 -6.94
CA GLU A 148 -5.34 -44.30 -5.86
C GLU A 148 -4.08 -43.78 -5.18
N ASP A 149 -3.91 -44.35 -4.00
CA ASP A 149 -2.81 -44.29 -3.07
C ASP A 149 -1.48 -44.76 -3.71
N ILE A 150 -0.41 -43.97 -3.59
CA ILE A 150 0.96 -44.48 -3.68
C ILE A 150 1.79 -43.81 -2.57
N GLU A 151 1.87 -44.52 -1.45
CA GLU A 151 2.97 -44.39 -0.50
C GLU A 151 4.28 -44.78 -1.21
N GLU A 152 5.20 -43.83 -1.36
CA GLU A 152 6.59 -44.15 -1.71
C GLU A 152 7.49 -43.70 -0.55
N GLU A 153 7.88 -44.68 0.25
CA GLU A 153 8.98 -44.59 1.21
C GLU A 153 10.28 -44.33 0.45
N ALA A 154 10.78 -43.09 0.48
CA ALA A 154 12.18 -42.80 0.18
C ALA A 154 12.92 -42.63 1.52
N GLN A 155 13.49 -43.73 2.02
CA GLN A 155 14.71 -43.65 2.81
C GLN A 155 15.78 -43.05 1.91
N ASP A 156 16.21 -41.83 2.18
CA ASP A 156 17.52 -41.39 1.72
C ASP A 156 18.36 -40.88 2.87
N GLN A 157 19.59 -41.35 2.84
CA GLN A 157 20.52 -41.45 3.93
C GLN A 157 21.09 -40.07 4.24
N THR A 158 21.29 -39.82 5.53
CA THR A 158 22.05 -38.67 6.00
C THR A 158 23.50 -38.77 5.55
N GLU A 159 23.92 -37.95 4.60
CA GLU A 159 25.33 -37.52 4.49
C GLU A 159 25.37 -35.99 4.60
N SER A 160 25.72 -35.58 5.82
CA SER A 160 25.93 -34.20 6.24
C SER A 160 27.29 -33.73 5.73
N ASP A 161 27.34 -33.21 4.51
CA ASP A 161 28.55 -32.53 4.01
C ASP A 161 28.49 -31.04 4.34
N CYS A 162 28.82 -30.72 5.59
CA CYS A 162 29.04 -29.35 6.05
C CYS A 162 30.52 -29.12 6.34
N GLU A 163 31.33 -29.15 5.29
CA GLU A 163 32.75 -28.79 5.33
C GLU A 163 33.00 -27.49 4.55
N SER A 164 32.84 -26.37 5.25
CA SER A 164 33.60 -25.16 4.93
C SER A 164 33.81 -24.35 6.21
N CYS A 165 34.78 -24.79 7.02
CA CYS A 165 35.30 -24.00 8.13
C CYS A 165 36.44 -23.12 7.59
N ILE A 166 36.29 -21.80 7.74
CA ILE A 166 37.37 -20.84 7.50
C ILE A 166 38.26 -20.83 8.75
N ILE A 167 39.50 -21.26 8.62
CA ILE A 167 40.51 -21.15 9.69
C ILE A 167 41.00 -19.70 9.69
N VAL A 168 40.84 -19.02 10.82
CA VAL A 168 41.41 -17.69 11.05
C VAL A 168 42.57 -17.87 12.03
N ASP A 169 43.80 -17.81 11.54
CA ASP A 169 44.97 -17.75 12.40
C ASP A 169 44.95 -16.45 13.20
N ILE A 170 44.97 -16.58 14.52
CA ILE A 170 45.20 -15.47 15.44
C ILE A 170 46.70 -15.43 15.70
N SER A 171 47.34 -14.35 15.23
CA SER A 171 48.75 -14.03 15.47
C SER A 171 49.03 -13.69 16.93
#